data_AF-A0A7C3Y0I9-F1
#
_entry.id   AF-A0A7C3Y0I9-F1
#
_cell.length_a   1.000
_cell.length_b   1.000
_cell.length_c   1.000
_cell.angle_alpha   90.00
_cell.angle_beta   90.00
_cell.angle_gamma   90.00
#
_symmetry.space_group_name_H-M   'P 1'
#
loop_
_entity.id
_entity.type
_entity.pdbx_description
1 polymer ?
#
loop_
_entity_poly.entity_id
_entity_poly.type
_entity_poly.pdbx_seq_one_letter_code
_entity_poly.pdbx_strand_id
1 'polypeptide(L)'
;GFQRWAARIGRSEEWTNRAVVYFVKLNDGADRSFRLDVFEEVENEQLKKLLRGLVANSRYFAFPGYPYALIDAHTYARVGMEEAMHMKDLILDRLEIEDIKRLETVERSLSGHKILDELG
;
A
#
# COMPACT_ATOMS: atom_id res chain seq x y z
N GLY A 1 -15.35 -3.11 23.73
CA GLY A 1 -15.08 -1.71 23.33
C GLY A 1 -14.06 -1.68 22.21
N PHE A 2 -13.88 -0.53 21.52
CA PHE A 2 -12.95 -0.38 20.39
C PHE A 2 -11.48 -0.65 20.75
N GLN A 3 -11.13 -0.55 22.04
CA GLN A 3 -9.81 -0.87 22.59
C GLN A 3 -9.35 -2.31 22.28
N ARG A 4 -10.27 -3.23 21.97
CA ARG A 4 -9.93 -4.58 21.49
C ARG A 4 -9.23 -4.56 20.13
N TRP A 5 -9.58 -3.60 19.27
CA TRP A 5 -9.16 -3.55 17.88
C TRP A 5 -8.09 -2.50 17.61
N ALA A 6 -7.94 -1.50 18.48
CA ALA A 6 -7.02 -0.39 18.30
C ALA A 6 -6.32 -0.02 19.60
N ALA A 7 -4.98 0.01 19.57
CA ALA A 7 -4.12 0.50 20.64
C ALA A 7 -3.43 1.80 20.19
N ARG A 8 -3.54 2.86 20.98
CA ARG A 8 -2.84 4.12 20.72
C ARG A 8 -1.37 3.96 21.10
N ILE A 9 -0.47 4.37 20.21
CA ILE A 9 0.98 4.18 20.37
C ILE A 9 1.69 5.50 20.60
N GLY A 10 1.23 6.57 19.97
CA GLY A 10 1.88 7.87 20.11
C GLY A 10 1.32 8.91 19.17
N ARG A 11 2.12 9.94 18.92
CA ARG A 11 1.89 10.96 17.89
C ARG A 11 3.08 10.95 16.94
N SER A 12 2.82 11.20 15.66
CA SER A 12 3.88 11.46 14.69
C SER A 12 4.37 12.89 14.87
N GLU A 13 5.69 13.09 14.94
CA GLU A 13 6.32 14.42 15.08
C GLU A 13 6.87 14.96 13.74
N GLU A 14 6.59 14.29 12.62
CA GLU A 14 6.93 14.84 11.30
C GLU A 14 6.20 16.16 11.06
N TRP A 15 6.97 17.19 10.69
CA TRP A 15 6.66 18.63 10.65
C TRP A 15 5.30 19.01 10.01
N THR A 16 4.72 18.18 9.15
CA THR A 16 3.46 18.45 8.45
C THR A 16 2.28 17.57 8.89
N ASN A 17 2.49 16.55 9.70
CA ASN A 17 1.49 15.50 9.96
C ASN A 17 1.09 15.45 11.44
N ARG A 18 0.11 16.29 11.82
CA ARG A 18 -0.55 16.27 13.13
C ARG A 18 -1.43 15.00 13.25
N ALA A 19 -0.79 13.84 13.44
CA ALA A 19 -1.46 12.54 13.46
C ALA A 19 -1.19 11.76 14.75
N VAL A 20 -2.24 11.16 15.29
CA VAL A 20 -2.18 10.16 16.35
C VAL A 20 -2.05 8.78 15.70
N VAL A 21 -1.03 8.04 16.13
CA VAL A 21 -0.70 6.72 15.58
C VAL A 21 -1.36 5.63 16.42
N TYR A 22 -2.05 4.72 15.75
CA TYR A 22 -2.68 3.54 16.33
C TYR A 22 -2.13 2.27 15.69
N PHE A 23 -1.89 1.25 16.49
CA PHE A 23 -1.80 -0.13 15.99
C PHE A 23 -3.20 -0.74 16.01
N VAL A 24 -3.64 -1.23 14.85
CA VAL A 24 -4.96 -1.84 14.70
C VAL A 24 -4.86 -3.29 14.25
N LYS A 25 -5.67 -4.13 14.89
CA LYS A 25 -5.95 -5.50 14.44
C LYS A 25 -7.44 -5.54 14.19
N LEU A 26 -7.88 -5.62 12.94
CA LEU A 26 -9.29 -5.42 12.57
C LEU A 26 -10.09 -6.73 12.46
N ASN A 27 -9.44 -7.86 12.69
CA ASN A 27 -10.03 -9.19 12.65
C ASN A 27 -9.27 -10.12 13.60
N ASP A 28 -10.00 -10.98 14.33
CA ASP A 28 -9.39 -11.92 15.28
C ASP A 28 -8.52 -12.98 14.59
N GLY A 29 -8.96 -13.46 13.42
CA GLY A 29 -8.24 -14.44 12.61
C GLY A 29 -7.17 -13.84 11.70
N ALA A 30 -6.90 -12.53 11.80
CA ALA A 30 -5.78 -11.94 11.09
C ALA A 30 -4.47 -12.18 11.85
N ASP A 31 -3.44 -12.65 11.16
CA ASP A 31 -2.08 -12.72 11.71
C ASP A 31 -1.37 -11.36 11.70
N ARG A 32 -1.91 -10.40 10.94
CA ARG A 32 -1.27 -9.11 10.69
C ARG A 32 -1.99 -7.99 11.45
N SER A 33 -1.17 -7.07 11.97
CA SER A 33 -1.61 -5.79 12.53
C SER A 33 -1.14 -4.66 11.61
N PHE A 34 -1.90 -3.58 11.55
CA PHE A 34 -1.63 -2.44 10.67
C PHE A 34 -1.42 -1.16 11.48
N ARG A 35 -0.65 -0.23 10.92
CA ARG A 35 -0.53 1.13 11.42
C ARG A 35 -1.68 1.96 10.84
N LEU A 36 -2.39 2.67 11.71
CA LEU A 36 -3.44 3.61 11.36
C LEU A 36 -3.06 4.98 11.93
N ASP A 37 -2.86 5.94 11.05
CA ASP A 37 -2.58 7.33 11.43
C ASP A 37 -3.87 8.14 11.27
N VAL A 38 -4.32 8.77 12.35
CA VAL A 38 -5.57 9.55 12.38
C VAL A 38 -5.23 10.98 12.77
N PHE A 39 -5.80 11.96 12.06
CA PHE A 39 -5.60 13.37 12.38
C PHE A 39 -5.98 13.67 13.84
N GLU A 40 -5.16 14.46 14.53
CA GLU A 40 -5.24 14.54 16.00
C GLU A 40 -6.48 15.24 16.55
N GLU A 41 -7.17 16.03 15.72
CA GLU A 41 -8.39 16.76 16.09
C GLU A 41 -9.66 15.93 15.90
N VAL A 42 -9.54 14.65 15.52
CA VAL A 42 -10.68 13.75 15.35
C VAL A 42 -11.31 13.44 16.70
N GLU A 43 -12.62 13.67 16.82
CA GLU A 43 -13.37 13.36 18.03
C GLU A 43 -13.46 11.85 18.27
N ASN A 44 -13.56 11.45 19.54
CA ASN A 44 -13.68 10.03 19.92
C ASN A 44 -14.85 9.31 19.23
N GLU A 45 -15.97 10.00 18.98
CA GLU A 45 -17.13 9.39 18.32
C GLU A 45 -16.87 9.16 16.82
N GLN A 46 -16.16 10.07 16.16
CA GLN A 46 -15.72 9.92 14.78
C GLN A 46 -14.71 8.77 14.66
N LEU A 47 -13.76 8.67 15.59
CA LEU A 47 -12.80 7.57 15.64
C LEU A 47 -13.49 6.20 15.81
N LYS A 48 -14.50 6.11 16.68
CA LYS A 48 -15.30 4.88 16.84
C LYS A 48 -16.05 4.51 15.55
N LYS A 49 -16.64 5.49 14.87
CA LYS A 49 -17.33 5.28 13.59
C LYS A 49 -16.35 4.78 12.52
N LEU A 50 -15.17 5.39 12.41
CA LEU A 50 -14.10 4.98 11.51
C LEU A 50 -13.69 3.51 11.77
N LEU A 51 -13.36 3.17 13.02
CA LEU A 51 -12.93 1.82 13.38
C LEU A 51 -14.03 0.78 13.13
N ARG A 52 -15.30 1.10 13.38
CA ARG A 52 -16.43 0.22 13.04
C ARG A 52 -16.53 -0.02 11.53
N GLY A 53 -16.37 1.03 10.74
CA GLY A 53 -16.35 0.93 9.28
C GLY A 53 -15.20 0.06 8.78
N LEU A 54 -13.99 0.26 9.31
CA LEU A 54 -12.82 -0.53 8.96
C LEU A 54 -13.01 -2.02 9.33
N VAL A 55 -13.45 -2.32 10.55
CA VAL A 55 -13.73 -3.71 10.97
C VAL A 55 -14.78 -4.37 10.08
N ALA A 56 -15.86 -3.66 9.72
CA ALA A 56 -16.89 -4.19 8.85
C ALA A 56 -16.36 -4.53 7.44
N ASN A 57 -15.42 -3.73 6.93
CA ASN A 57 -14.78 -3.92 5.62
C ASN A 57 -13.59 -4.89 5.65
N SER A 58 -13.12 -5.34 6.82
CA SER A 58 -11.96 -6.23 7.00
C SER A 58 -12.33 -7.70 7.28
N ARG A 59 -13.56 -8.11 6.92
CA ARG A 59 -14.09 -9.47 7.13
C ARG A 59 -13.86 -10.42 5.95
N TYR A 60 -13.17 -9.96 4.90
CA TYR A 60 -12.95 -10.75 3.71
C TYR A 60 -12.11 -11.99 4.00
N PHE A 61 -12.58 -13.17 3.58
CA PHE A 61 -11.99 -14.46 3.97
C PHE A 61 -10.59 -14.67 3.39
N ALA A 62 -10.33 -14.24 2.15
CA ALA A 62 -9.04 -14.45 1.50
C ALA A 62 -7.93 -13.54 2.07
N PHE A 63 -8.30 -12.46 2.77
CA PHE A 63 -7.33 -11.55 3.39
C PHE A 63 -7.91 -10.92 4.67
N PRO A 64 -7.98 -11.70 5.76
CA PRO A 64 -8.62 -11.25 7.00
C PRO A 64 -7.83 -10.10 7.63
N GLY A 65 -8.55 -9.08 8.12
CA GLY A 65 -7.95 -7.95 8.84
C GLY A 65 -7.57 -6.75 7.99
N TYR A 66 -7.69 -6.83 6.66
CA TYR A 66 -7.45 -5.70 5.76
C TYR A 66 -8.73 -5.26 5.06
N PRO A 67 -9.00 -3.94 4.98
CA PRO A 67 -10.22 -3.45 4.33
C PRO A 67 -10.26 -3.81 2.84
N TYR A 68 -11.37 -4.41 2.40
CA TYR A 68 -11.57 -4.82 1.01
C TYR A 68 -11.39 -3.68 0.00
N ALA A 69 -11.89 -2.48 0.32
CA ALA A 69 -11.73 -1.30 -0.53
C ALA A 69 -10.25 -0.92 -0.81
N LEU A 70 -9.34 -1.21 0.13
CA LEU A 70 -7.91 -0.99 -0.09
C LEU A 70 -7.29 -2.06 -0.96
N ILE A 71 -7.81 -3.29 -0.93
CA ILE A 71 -7.41 -4.37 -1.85
C ILE A 71 -7.81 -4.00 -3.28
N ASP A 72 -9.06 -3.54 -3.46
CA ASP A 72 -9.54 -3.07 -4.75
C ASP A 72 -8.69 -1.91 -5.27
N ALA A 73 -8.50 -0.87 -4.45
CA ALA A 73 -7.69 0.28 -4.83
C ALA A 73 -6.27 -0.12 -5.24
N HIS A 74 -5.64 -1.03 -4.49
CA HIS A 74 -4.33 -1.56 -4.84
C HIS A 74 -4.35 -2.35 -6.15
N THR A 75 -5.38 -3.17 -6.37
CA THR A 75 -5.52 -3.99 -7.58
C THR A 75 -5.75 -3.13 -8.82
N TYR A 76 -6.58 -2.09 -8.72
CA TYR A 76 -6.87 -1.17 -9.83
C TYR A 76 -5.77 -0.16 -10.10
N ALA A 77 -5.01 0.26 -9.08
CA ALA A 77 -3.86 1.15 -9.26
C ALA A 77 -2.61 0.41 -9.78
N ARG A 78 -2.61 -0.93 -9.76
CA ARG A 78 -1.49 -1.73 -10.25
C ARG A 78 -1.46 -1.68 -11.78
N VAL A 79 -0.48 -0.97 -12.32
CA VAL A 79 -0.16 -1.03 -13.75
C VAL A 79 0.25 -2.46 -14.07
N GLY A 80 -0.50 -3.12 -14.96
CA GLY A 80 -0.18 -4.47 -15.39
C GLY A 80 1.16 -4.52 -16.11
N MET A 81 1.89 -5.62 -15.98
CA MET A 81 3.14 -5.81 -16.75
C MET A 81 2.87 -5.69 -18.26
N GLU A 82 1.71 -6.18 -18.73
CA GLU A 82 1.29 -6.07 -20.12
C GLU A 82 1.05 -4.62 -20.55
N GLU A 83 0.38 -3.79 -19.72
CA GLU A 83 0.20 -2.36 -20.02
C GLU A 83 1.54 -1.60 -20.02
N ALA A 84 2.40 -1.91 -19.06
CA ALA A 84 3.74 -1.32 -18.99
C ALA A 84 4.59 -1.71 -20.21
N MET A 85 4.55 -2.97 -20.64
CA MET A 85 5.23 -3.45 -21.84
C MET A 85 4.66 -2.81 -23.10
N HIS A 86 3.34 -2.76 -23.25
CA HIS A 86 2.71 -2.12 -24.41
C HIS A 86 3.08 -0.63 -24.52
N MET A 87 3.07 0.09 -23.40
CA MET A 87 3.45 1.50 -23.37
C MET A 87 4.96 1.68 -23.63
N LYS A 88 5.81 0.76 -23.15
CA LYS A 88 7.24 0.71 -23.48
C LYS A 88 7.44 0.53 -24.98
N ASP A 89 6.75 -0.42 -25.61
CA ASP A 89 6.88 -0.68 -27.04
C ASP A 89 6.48 0.55 -27.87
N LEU A 90 5.37 1.23 -27.52
CA LEU A 90 4.95 2.48 -28.17
C LEU A 90 5.95 3.63 -28.03
N ILE A 91 6.75 3.63 -26.97
CA ILE A 91 7.83 4.60 -26.76
C ILE A 91 9.05 4.21 -27.61
N LEU A 92 9.45 2.94 -27.56
CA LEU A 92 10.59 2.43 -28.32
C LEU A 92 10.39 2.59 -29.83
N ASP A 93 9.17 2.38 -30.33
CA ASP A 93 8.82 2.59 -31.75
C ASP A 93 9.05 4.02 -32.25
N ARG A 94 9.12 5.01 -31.34
CA ARG A 94 9.35 6.42 -31.66
C ARG A 94 10.80 6.87 -31.45
N LEU A 95 11.67 5.99 -30.99
CA LEU A 95 13.07 6.30 -30.70
C LEU A 95 13.99 5.79 -31.80
N GLU A 96 15.13 6.46 -31.93
CA GLU A 96 16.21 5.99 -32.80
C GLU A 96 16.85 4.72 -32.19
N ILE A 97 17.37 3.86 -33.07
CA ILE A 97 17.97 2.57 -32.69
C ILE A 97 19.11 2.74 -31.66
N GLU A 98 19.84 3.85 -31.73
CA GLU A 98 20.93 4.15 -30.79
C GLU A 98 20.41 4.42 -29.37
N ASP A 99 19.29 5.14 -29.25
CA ASP A 99 18.68 5.47 -27.96
C ASP A 99 18.01 4.24 -27.33
N ILE A 100 17.40 3.37 -28.14
CA ILE A 100 16.87 2.07 -27.71
C ILE A 100 17.98 1.22 -27.08
N LYS A 101 19.13 1.09 -27.76
CA LYS A 101 20.27 0.31 -27.24
C LYS A 101 20.84 0.86 -25.93
N ARG A 102 20.87 2.19 -25.78
CA ARG A 102 21.28 2.83 -24.50
C ARG A 102 20.30 2.48 -23.38
N LEU A 103 18.99 2.57 -23.64
CA LEU A 103 17.95 2.23 -22.66
C LEU A 103 18.00 0.75 -22.24
N GLU A 104 18.13 -0.18 -23.19
CA GLU A 104 18.27 -1.61 -22.88
C GLU A 104 19.51 -1.91 -22.02
N THR A 105 20.61 -1.21 -22.27
CA THR A 105 21.85 -1.38 -21.50
C THR A 105 21.64 -0.94 -20.05
N VAL A 106 20.99 0.21 -19.83
CA VAL A 106 20.66 0.72 -18.50
C VAL A 106 19.67 -0.21 -17.77
N GLU A 107 18.64 -0.70 -18.48
CA GLU A 107 17.65 -1.64 -17.92
C GLU A 107 18.30 -2.94 -17.46
N ARG A 108 19.22 -3.51 -18.25
CA ARG A 108 19.98 -4.72 -17.86
C ARG A 108 20.84 -4.50 -16.62
N SER A 109 21.49 -3.33 -16.50
CA SER A 109 22.27 -2.98 -15.32
C SER A 109 21.40 -2.85 -14.06
N LEU A 110 20.19 -2.30 -14.17
CA LEU A 110 19.24 -2.20 -13.06
C LEU A 110 18.59 -3.55 -12.69
N SER A 111 18.37 -4.43 -13.67
CA SER A 111 17.79 -5.75 -13.47
C SER A 111 18.68 -6.70 -12.64
N GLY A 112 19.99 -6.42 -12.55
CA GLY A 112 20.90 -7.16 -11.66
C GLY A 112 20.50 -7.11 -10.18
N HIS A 113 19.84 -6.03 -9.73
CA HIS A 113 19.33 -5.92 -8.36
C HIS A 113 18.04 -6.74 -8.14
N LYS A 114 17.21 -6.93 -9.16
CA LYS A 114 16.00 -7.77 -9.09
C LYS A 114 16.31 -9.25 -8.86
N ILE A 115 17.39 -9.77 -9.45
CA ILE A 115 17.82 -11.16 -9.25
C ILE A 115 18.23 -11.40 -7.79
N LEU A 116 18.80 -10.39 -7.13
CA LEU A 116 19.17 -10.46 -5.72
C LEU A 116 17.93 -10.38 -4.80
N ASP A 117 16.92 -9.60 -5.18
CA ASP A 117 15.65 -9.50 -4.45
C ASP A 117 14.78 -10.77 -4.55
N GLU A 118 14.87 -11.53 -5.66
CA GLU A 118 14.13 -12.80 -5.83
C GLU A 118 14.82 -14.01 -5.18
N LEU A 119 16.12 -13.91 -4.86
CA LEU A 119 16.90 -14.95 -4.17
C LEU A 119 16.84 -14.84 -2.64
N GLY A 120 16.19 -13.80 -2.10
CA GLY A 120 16.05 -13.51 -0.66
C GLY A 120 14.69 -13.89 -0.09
#